data_AF-A0A679K3M8-F1
#
_entry.id   AF-A0A679K3M8-F1
#
_cell.length_a   1.000
_cell.length_b   1.000
_cell.length_c   1.000
_cell.angle_alpha   90.00
_cell.angle_beta   90.00
_cell.angle_gamma   90.00
#
_symmetry.space_group_name_H-M   'P 1'
#
loop_
_entity.id
_entity.type
_entity.pdbx_description
1 polymer ?
#
loop_
_entity_poly.entity_id
_entity_poly.type
_entity_poly.pdbx_seq_one_letter_code
_entity_poly.pdbx_strand_id
1 'polypeptide(L)'
;MSKSKPPSKGKATEGALGSLHGELAKAFTDILKDGEGKDEAGKKIPAKASTLNVIRQFLKDNEITAALTPKSPLGDLTGALPTDFEFEDDDEA
;
A
#
# COMPACT_ATOMS: atom_id res chain seq x y z
N MET A 1 -14.77 48.63 -0.46
CA MET A 1 -13.83 47.59 0.01
C MET A 1 -14.46 46.23 -0.26
N SER A 2 -14.16 45.61 -1.42
CA SER A 2 -14.68 44.29 -1.77
C SER A 2 -13.84 43.23 -1.05
N LYS A 3 -14.47 42.50 -0.11
CA LYS A 3 -13.84 41.37 0.55
C LYS A 3 -13.72 40.22 -0.46
N SER A 4 -12.49 39.83 -0.79
CA SER A 4 -12.21 38.65 -1.61
C SER A 4 -12.62 37.39 -0.86
N LYS A 5 -13.56 36.63 -1.43
CA LYS A 5 -14.00 35.32 -0.95
C LYS A 5 -12.79 34.36 -0.92
N PRO A 6 -12.53 33.62 0.17
CA PRO A 6 -11.45 32.64 0.21
C PRO A 6 -11.69 31.52 -0.83
N PRO A 7 -10.64 30.93 -1.43
CA PRO A 7 -10.80 29.87 -2.41
C PRO A 7 -11.53 28.69 -1.78
N SER A 8 -12.66 28.30 -2.37
CA SER A 8 -13.39 27.10 -1.97
C SER A 8 -12.49 25.89 -2.18
N LYS A 9 -12.33 25.03 -1.16
CA LYS A 9 -11.75 23.70 -1.30
C LYS A 9 -12.51 22.96 -2.41
N GLY A 10 -11.95 22.96 -3.62
CA GLY A 10 -12.57 22.32 -4.78
C GLY A 10 -12.57 20.81 -4.57
N LYS A 11 -13.75 20.19 -4.65
CA LYS A 11 -13.82 18.74 -4.78
C LYS A 11 -13.23 18.37 -6.15
N ALA A 12 -12.23 17.50 -6.15
CA ALA A 12 -11.70 16.96 -7.41
C ALA A 12 -12.79 16.14 -8.11
N THR A 13 -12.75 16.10 -9.44
CA THR A 13 -13.63 15.23 -10.23
C THR A 13 -13.24 13.77 -10.01
N GLU A 14 -14.19 12.85 -10.15
CA GLU A 14 -13.94 11.41 -10.01
C GLU A 14 -12.83 10.93 -10.96
N GLY A 15 -12.79 11.47 -12.19
CA GLY A 15 -11.72 11.15 -13.16
C GLY A 15 -10.33 11.63 -12.74
N ALA A 16 -10.22 12.79 -12.09
CA ALA A 16 -8.95 13.28 -11.55
C ALA A 16 -8.49 12.43 -10.35
N LEU A 17 -9.41 12.01 -9.49
CA LEU A 17 -9.12 11.11 -8.37
C LEU A 17 -8.69 9.72 -8.84
N GLY A 18 -9.37 9.17 -9.86
CA GLY A 18 -9.00 7.87 -10.45
C GLY A 18 -7.62 7.89 -11.10
N SER A 19 -7.26 9.00 -11.78
CA SER A 19 -5.93 9.16 -12.38
C SER A 19 -4.84 9.18 -11.32
N LEU A 20 -5.03 9.96 -10.24
CA LEU A 20 -4.10 10.03 -9.12
C LEU A 20 -3.94 8.67 -8.42
N HIS A 21 -5.04 7.95 -8.23
CA HIS A 21 -5.02 6.61 -7.67
C HIS A 21 -4.17 5.66 -8.54
N GLY A 22 -4.34 5.69 -9.86
CA GLY A 22 -3.55 4.89 -10.78
C GLY A 22 -2.05 5.20 -10.72
N GLU A 23 -1.69 6.48 -10.63
CA GLU A 23 -0.29 6.91 -10.48
C GLU A 23 0.32 6.42 -9.16
N LEU A 24 -0.42 6.51 -8.05
CA LEU A 24 0.02 5.99 -6.75
C LEU A 24 0.21 4.47 -6.78
N ALA A 25 -0.74 3.73 -7.36
CA ALA A 25 -0.63 2.28 -7.49
C ALA A 25 0.61 1.88 -8.32
N LYS A 26 0.91 2.62 -9.39
CA LYS A 26 2.11 2.41 -10.20
C LYS A 26 3.38 2.69 -9.39
N ALA A 27 3.46 3.84 -8.73
CA ALA A 27 4.63 4.21 -7.93
C ALA A 27 4.91 3.19 -6.81
N PHE A 28 3.87 2.72 -6.11
CA PHE A 28 4.01 1.68 -5.09
C PHE A 28 4.44 0.34 -5.67
N THR A 29 3.95 -0.02 -6.85
CA THR A 29 4.41 -1.24 -7.56
C THR A 29 5.90 -1.17 -7.90
N ASP A 30 6.37 -0.02 -8.38
CA ASP A 30 7.78 0.18 -8.73
C ASP A 30 8.67 0.09 -7.48
N ILE A 31 8.24 0.69 -6.36
CA ILE A 31 8.95 0.58 -5.07
C ILE A 31 9.05 -0.88 -4.60
N LEU A 32 8.00 -1.69 -4.75
CA LEU A 32 8.03 -3.10 -4.35
C LEU A 32 9.00 -3.95 -5.20
N LYS A 33 9.20 -3.60 -6.47
CA LYS A 33 10.08 -4.34 -7.41
C LYS A 33 11.52 -3.87 -7.38
N ASP A 34 11.72 -2.56 -7.29
CA ASP A 34 13.00 -1.91 -7.50
C ASP A 34 13.58 -1.30 -6.23
N GLY A 35 12.80 -1.22 -5.16
CA GLY A 35 13.17 -0.54 -3.93
C GLY A 35 13.01 0.98 -4.04
N GLU A 36 13.59 1.72 -3.09
CA GLU A 36 13.46 3.19 -3.02
C GLU A 36 14.47 3.94 -3.92
N GLY A 37 15.36 3.22 -4.60
CA GLY A 37 16.38 3.81 -5.45
C GLY A 37 17.62 2.93 -5.57
N LYS A 38 18.74 3.55 -5.94
CA LYS A 38 20.06 2.91 -6.01
C LYS A 38 21.08 3.70 -5.19
N ASP A 39 22.02 3.00 -4.57
CA ASP A 39 23.16 3.62 -3.90
C ASP A 39 24.21 4.12 -4.91
N GLU A 40 25.30 4.71 -4.41
CA GLU A 40 26.40 5.24 -5.23
C GLU A 40 27.08 4.16 -6.08
N ALA A 41 26.98 2.89 -5.69
CA ALA A 41 27.49 1.74 -6.43
C ALA A 41 26.47 1.15 -7.43
N GLY A 42 25.27 1.74 -7.52
CA GLY A 42 24.20 1.29 -8.42
C GLY A 42 23.38 0.10 -7.89
N LYS A 43 23.56 -0.30 -6.62
CA LYS A 43 22.79 -1.39 -6.00
C LYS A 43 21.44 -0.88 -5.52
N LYS A 44 20.38 -1.67 -5.74
CA LYS A 44 19.03 -1.36 -5.28
C LYS A 44 18.97 -1.18 -3.76
N ILE A 45 18.38 -0.08 -3.31
CA ILE A 45 18.09 0.21 -1.92
C ILE A 45 16.71 -0.38 -1.61
N PRO A 46 16.58 -1.37 -0.70
CA PRO A 46 15.30 -1.97 -0.38
C PRO A 46 14.33 -0.94 0.22
N ALA A 47 13.04 -1.15 0.02
CA ALA A 47 12.02 -0.29 0.60
C ALA A 47 12.04 -0.35 2.14
N LYS A 48 11.92 0.81 2.78
CA LYS A 48 11.86 0.91 4.25
C LYS A 48 10.55 0.33 4.78
N ALA A 49 10.57 -0.16 6.01
CA ALA A 49 9.36 -0.65 6.69
C ALA A 49 8.23 0.41 6.73
N SER A 50 8.58 1.68 6.91
CA SER A 50 7.62 2.79 6.86
C SER A 50 6.92 2.87 5.51
N THR A 51 7.67 2.78 4.41
CA THR A 51 7.15 2.80 3.04
C THR A 51 6.26 1.59 2.78
N LEU A 52 6.69 0.39 3.21
CA LEU A 52 5.88 -0.83 3.08
C LEU A 52 4.56 -0.73 3.86
N ASN A 53 4.57 -0.10 5.04
CA ASN A 53 3.34 0.14 5.80
C ASN A 53 2.39 1.11 5.09
N VAL A 54 2.91 2.16 4.45
CA VAL A 54 2.09 3.07 3.63
C VAL A 54 1.47 2.33 2.46
N ILE A 55 2.25 1.49 1.76
CA ILE A 55 1.74 0.67 0.65
C ILE A 55 0.64 -0.28 1.14
N ARG A 56 0.84 -0.95 2.28
CA ARG A 56 -0.17 -1.81 2.90
C ARG A 56 -1.45 -1.05 3.22
N GLN A 57 -1.34 0.15 3.79
CA GLN A 57 -2.51 0.95 4.14
C GLN A 57 -3.26 1.42 2.89
N PHE A 58 -2.55 1.86 1.85
CA PHE A 58 -3.15 2.20 0.56
C PHE A 58 -3.94 1.03 -0.03
N LEU A 59 -3.40 -0.19 -0.01
CA LEU A 59 -4.13 -1.37 -0.50
C LEU A 59 -5.41 -1.62 0.32
N LYS A 60 -5.33 -1.50 1.64
CA LYS A 60 -6.50 -1.68 2.53
C LYS A 60 -7.58 -0.63 2.30
N ASP A 61 -7.20 0.64 2.28
CA ASP A 61 -8.13 1.78 2.15
C ASP A 61 -8.88 1.77 0.81
N ASN A 62 -8.33 1.08 -0.18
CA ASN A 62 -8.88 0.98 -1.52
C ASN A 62 -9.40 -0.43 -1.85
N GLU A 63 -9.56 -1.29 -0.84
CA GLU A 63 -10.11 -2.65 -0.95
C GLU A 63 -9.37 -3.53 -1.99
N ILE A 64 -8.09 -3.24 -2.22
CA ILE A 64 -7.23 -4.01 -3.12
C ILE A 64 -6.81 -5.28 -2.36
N THR A 65 -7.61 -6.32 -2.52
CA THR A 65 -7.40 -7.62 -1.88
C THR A 65 -6.76 -8.60 -2.86
N ALA A 66 -5.96 -9.53 -2.33
CA ALA A 66 -5.43 -10.65 -3.08
C ALA A 66 -6.03 -11.94 -2.54
N ALA A 67 -6.52 -12.79 -3.43
CA ALA A 67 -6.87 -14.16 -3.05
C ALA A 67 -5.58 -14.95 -2.82
N LEU A 68 -5.53 -15.73 -1.73
CA LEU A 68 -4.45 -16.69 -1.50
C LEU A 68 -4.53 -17.79 -2.56
N THR A 69 -3.73 -17.66 -3.61
CA THR A 69 -3.60 -18.73 -4.61
C THR A 69 -2.67 -19.82 -4.10
N PRO A 70 -3.07 -21.11 -4.11
CA PRO A 70 -2.19 -22.22 -3.78
C PRO A 70 -0.90 -22.17 -4.64
N LYS A 71 0.26 -22.49 -4.04
CA LYS A 71 1.59 -22.42 -4.68
C LYS A 71 2.05 -21.01 -5.07
N SER A 72 1.45 -19.97 -4.48
CA SER A 72 2.04 -18.63 -4.49
C SER A 72 2.99 -18.47 -3.31
N PRO A 73 3.94 -17.51 -3.36
CA PRO A 73 4.81 -17.22 -2.22
C PRO A 73 4.04 -16.98 -0.91
N LEU A 74 2.84 -16.38 -1.00
CA LEU A 74 1.99 -16.15 0.16
C LEU A 74 1.31 -17.44 0.65
N GLY A 75 0.88 -18.31 -0.27
CA GLY A 75 0.34 -19.63 0.05
C GLY A 75 1.40 -20.54 0.70
N ASP A 76 2.62 -20.53 0.19
CA ASP A 76 3.74 -21.31 0.74
C ASP A 76 4.13 -20.78 2.13
N LEU A 77 4.12 -19.46 2.33
CA LEU A 77 4.33 -18.86 3.64
C LEU A 77 3.26 -19.31 4.64
N THR A 78 1.97 -19.27 4.26
CA THR A 78 0.88 -19.72 5.14
C THR A 78 0.98 -21.21 5.47
N GLY A 79 1.41 -22.05 4.52
CA GLY A 79 1.61 -23.48 4.76
C GLY A 79 2.83 -23.81 5.63
N ALA A 80 3.77 -22.87 5.76
CA ALA A 80 4.93 -22.98 6.65
C ALA A 80 4.67 -22.46 8.06
N LEU A 81 3.53 -21.77 8.30
CA LEU A 81 3.14 -21.36 9.64
C LEU A 81 2.72 -22.60 10.45
N PRO A 82 3.13 -22.73 11.73
CA PRO A 82 2.71 -23.86 12.54
C PRO A 82 1.19 -23.84 12.71
N THR A 83 0.56 -24.98 12.50
CA THR A 83 -0.90 -25.16 12.58
C THR A 83 -1.44 -25.06 14.01
N ASP A 84 -0.55 -25.12 14.98
CA ASP A 84 -0.89 -25.21 16.40
C ASP A 84 -0.84 -23.82 17.09
N PHE A 85 -0.70 -22.75 16.30
CA PHE A 85 -0.98 -21.39 16.78
C PHE A 85 -2.49 -21.21 16.88
N GLU A 86 -3.05 -21.54 18.02
CA GLU A 86 -4.34 -20.98 18.44
C GLU A 86 -4.12 -19.47 18.62
N PHE A 87 -4.66 -18.68 17.70
CA PHE A 87 -4.86 -17.26 17.96
C PHE A 87 -5.94 -17.22 19.04
N GLU A 88 -5.55 -17.00 20.29
CA GLU A 88 -6.48 -16.51 21.30
C GLU A 88 -7.00 -15.18 20.74
N ASP A 89 -8.21 -15.22 20.17
CA ASP A 89 -8.97 -14.03 19.87
C ASP A 89 -9.17 -13.33 21.21
N ASP A 90 -8.32 -12.34 21.50
CA ASP A 90 -8.48 -11.38 22.59
C ASP A 90 -9.72 -10.51 22.28
N ASP A 91 -10.89 -11.15 22.28
CA ASP A 91 -12.20 -10.54 22.46
C ASP A 91 -12.31 -10.17 23.95
N GLU A 92 -11.64 -9.10 24.36
CA GLU A 92 -11.96 -8.41 25.61
C GLU A 92 -12.68 -7.09 25.30
N ALA A 93 -13.89 -7.04 25.85
CA ALA A 93 -15.00 -6.12 25.61
C ALA A 93 -14.94 -4.82 26.44
#